data_AF-A0A2G6JNB2-F1
#
_entry.id   AF-A0A2G6JNB2-F1
#
_cell.length_a   1.000
_cell.length_b   1.000
_cell.length_c   1.000
_cell.angle_alpha   90.00
_cell.angle_beta   90.00
_cell.angle_gamma   90.00
#
_symmetry.space_group_name_H-M   'P 1'
#
loop_
_entity.id
_entity.type
_entity.pdbx_description
1 polymer ?
#
loop_
_entity_poly.entity_id
_entity_poly.type
_entity_poly.pdbx_seq_one_letter_code
_entity_poly.pdbx_strand_id
1 'polypeptide(L)'
;MALRFVAKMRVAQRIDKALSLLGVHRASFESDPVLTHVYNLFLGGTCIEDIGHLQYSEPIRRLLGTQQIPGLTTAGDFLRRFEVSHIDRLDRVGDAIWQDVWKHSYGLAAPGMLSSLSNK
;
A
#
# COMPACT_ATOMS: atom_id res chain seq x y z
N MET A 1 7.00 -15.52 5.12
CA MET A 1 7.83 -15.40 3.90
C MET A 1 7.46 -14.17 3.07
N ALA A 2 6.16 -13.91 2.82
CA ALA A 2 5.67 -12.72 2.09
C ALA A 2 6.09 -11.36 2.70
N LEU A 3 6.08 -11.20 4.02
CA LEU A 3 6.44 -9.93 4.68
C LEU A 3 7.91 -9.51 4.50
N ARG A 4 8.84 -10.47 4.46
CA ARG A 4 10.26 -10.18 4.15
C ARG A 4 10.44 -9.73 2.70
N PHE A 5 9.55 -10.18 1.81
CA PHE A 5 9.56 -9.81 0.40
C PHE A 5 8.96 -8.43 0.17
N VAL A 6 7.85 -8.09 0.84
CA VAL A 6 7.25 -6.74 0.86
C VAL A 6 8.25 -5.71 1.44
N ALA A 7 8.94 -6.04 2.52
CA ALA A 7 10.01 -5.20 3.07
C ALA A 7 11.17 -5.02 2.08
N LYS A 8 11.56 -6.09 1.36
CA LYS A 8 12.62 -6.05 0.35
C LYS A 8 12.25 -5.19 -0.87
N MET A 9 10.98 -5.16 -1.26
CA MET A 9 10.47 -4.35 -2.38
C MET A 9 10.16 -2.90 -1.99
N ARG A 10 10.39 -2.52 -0.73
CA ARG A 10 10.25 -1.15 -0.21
C ARG A 10 8.88 -0.53 -0.52
N VAL A 11 7.83 -1.33 -0.42
CA VAL A 11 6.46 -0.96 -0.84
C VAL A 11 5.99 0.30 -0.13
N ALA A 12 6.16 0.37 1.20
CA ALA A 12 5.81 1.55 1.98
C ALA A 12 6.49 2.82 1.46
N GLN A 13 7.82 2.78 1.28
CA GLN A 13 8.58 3.94 0.81
C GLN A 13 8.21 4.37 -0.62
N ARG A 14 7.70 3.47 -1.44
CA ARG A 14 7.23 3.79 -2.80
C ARG A 14 5.88 4.47 -2.77
N ILE A 15 4.98 4.03 -1.89
CA ILE A 15 3.69 4.69 -1.64
C ILE A 15 3.94 6.09 -1.06
N ASP A 16 4.84 6.23 -0.08
CA ASP A 16 5.20 7.50 0.54
C ASP A 16 5.78 8.52 -0.44
N LYS A 17 6.41 8.05 -1.53
CA LYS A 17 6.92 8.91 -2.61
C LYS A 17 5.86 9.25 -3.65
N ALA A 18 4.88 8.38 -3.86
CA ALA A 18 3.86 8.54 -4.89
C ALA A 18 2.71 9.43 -4.43
N LEU A 19 2.44 9.44 -3.13
CA LEU A 19 1.36 10.19 -2.51
C LEU A 19 1.91 11.36 -1.67
N SER A 20 1.10 12.40 -1.53
CA SER A 20 1.35 13.53 -0.63
C SER A 20 -0.01 14.11 -0.22
N LEU A 21 -0.77 13.31 0.54
CA LEU A 21 -2.14 13.58 0.97
C LEU A 21 -2.21 13.96 2.46
N LEU A 22 -1.24 13.53 3.25
CA LEU A 22 -1.06 13.93 4.64
C LEU A 22 -0.39 15.30 4.64
N GLY A 23 -1.15 16.35 4.94
CA GLY A 23 -0.60 17.68 5.18
C GLY A 23 0.49 17.65 6.27
N VAL A 24 1.42 18.61 6.18
CA VAL A 24 2.75 18.79 6.83
C VAL A 24 2.90 18.38 8.32
N HIS A 25 1.84 18.06 9.06
CA HIS A 25 1.83 18.03 10.54
C HIS A 25 1.35 16.72 11.21
N ARG A 26 1.35 15.56 10.55
CA ARG A 26 1.19 14.27 11.27
C ARG A 26 2.38 13.36 11.04
N ALA A 27 2.93 12.82 12.12
CA ALA A 27 3.99 11.81 12.15
C ALA A 27 3.50 10.44 11.64
N SER A 28 2.80 10.42 10.49
CA SER A 28 2.27 9.23 9.85
C SER A 28 2.67 9.27 8.39
N PHE A 29 3.09 8.11 7.88
CA PHE A 29 3.47 7.95 6.49
C PHE A 29 2.22 7.75 5.63
N GLU A 30 2.26 8.17 4.35
CA GLU A 30 1.14 7.99 3.40
C GLU A 30 0.78 6.51 3.24
N SER A 31 1.79 5.64 3.36
CA SER A 31 1.65 4.20 3.31
C SER A 31 0.86 3.63 4.48
N ASP A 32 0.84 4.25 5.66
CA ASP A 32 0.18 3.70 6.85
C ASP A 32 -1.34 3.49 6.62
N PRO A 33 -2.12 4.52 6.24
CA PRO A 33 -3.55 4.32 5.97
C PRO A 33 -3.82 3.49 4.70
N VAL A 34 -2.99 3.59 3.65
CA VAL A 34 -3.12 2.75 2.45
C VAL A 34 -2.99 1.27 2.83
N LEU A 35 -1.91 0.92 3.53
CA LEU A 35 -1.65 -0.46 3.92
C LEU A 35 -2.69 -0.95 4.93
N THR A 36 -3.22 -0.09 5.79
CA THR A 36 -4.32 -0.46 6.70
C THR A 36 -5.55 -0.94 5.94
N HIS A 37 -5.97 -0.24 4.87
CA HIS A 37 -7.07 -0.67 4.01
C HIS A 37 -6.77 -2.00 3.30
N VAL A 38 -5.54 -2.16 2.81
CA VAL A 38 -5.09 -3.39 2.17
C VAL A 38 -5.13 -4.57 3.14
N TYR A 39 -4.66 -4.40 4.38
CA TYR A 39 -4.70 -5.45 5.39
C TYR A 39 -6.12 -5.79 5.83
N ASN A 40 -6.99 -4.79 5.94
CA ASN A 40 -8.40 -5.02 6.19
C ASN A 40 -9.00 -5.96 5.15
N LEU A 41 -8.77 -5.68 3.86
CA LEU A 41 -9.20 -6.55 2.78
C LEU A 41 -8.58 -7.96 2.86
N PHE A 42 -7.26 -8.06 3.06
CA PHE A 42 -6.57 -9.36 3.12
C PHE A 42 -7.01 -10.25 4.28
N LEU A 43 -7.45 -9.65 5.39
CA LEU A 43 -7.95 -10.37 6.56
C LEU A 43 -9.45 -10.68 6.48
N GLY A 44 -10.09 -10.40 5.33
CA GLY A 44 -11.50 -10.69 5.08
C GLY A 44 -12.46 -9.60 5.54
N GLY A 45 -11.95 -8.41 5.87
CA GLY A 45 -12.77 -7.22 6.13
C GLY A 45 -13.56 -6.82 4.89
N THR A 46 -14.80 -6.38 5.12
CA THR A 46 -15.77 -6.01 4.09
C THR A 46 -16.18 -4.55 4.14
N CYS A 47 -15.93 -3.87 5.27
CA CYS A 47 -16.20 -2.45 5.46
C CYS A 47 -15.07 -1.73 6.20
N ILE A 48 -15.12 -0.39 6.26
CA ILE A 48 -14.07 0.42 6.88
C ILE A 48 -14.07 0.28 8.41
N GLU A 49 -15.22 -0.04 8.99
CA GLU A 49 -15.40 -0.26 10.42
C GLU A 49 -14.60 -1.47 10.92
N ASP A 50 -14.36 -2.46 10.04
CA ASP A 50 -13.55 -3.64 10.34
C ASP A 50 -12.09 -3.28 10.71
N ILE A 51 -11.60 -2.12 10.26
CA ILE A 51 -10.28 -1.57 10.67
C ILE A 51 -10.20 -1.39 12.18
N GLY A 52 -11.34 -1.15 12.86
CA GLY A 52 -11.41 -1.09 14.31
C GLY A 52 -10.84 -2.35 14.97
N HIS A 53 -11.07 -3.53 14.39
CA HIS A 53 -10.51 -4.79 14.89
C HIS A 53 -8.99 -4.87 14.72
N LEU A 54 -8.46 -4.31 13.63
CA LEU A 54 -7.03 -4.28 13.36
C LEU A 54 -6.31 -3.33 14.31
N GLN A 55 -6.90 -2.17 14.57
CA GLN A 55 -6.30 -1.12 15.40
C GLN A 55 -5.89 -1.62 16.78
N TYR A 56 -6.68 -2.53 17.38
CA TYR A 56 -6.41 -3.07 18.72
C TYR A 56 -5.65 -4.40 18.70
N SER A 57 -5.47 -5.02 17.54
CA SER A 57 -4.76 -6.30 17.43
C SER A 57 -3.25 -6.10 17.57
N GLU A 58 -2.67 -6.70 18.61
CA GLU A 58 -1.20 -6.80 18.75
C GLU A 58 -0.60 -7.73 17.68
N PRO A 59 -1.11 -8.97 17.49
CA PRO A 59 -0.57 -9.88 16.46
C PRO A 59 -0.56 -9.24 15.07
N ILE A 60 -1.69 -8.59 14.74
CA ILE A 60 -1.80 -7.36 13.96
C ILE A 60 -0.48 -6.61 13.67
N ARG A 61 -0.20 -5.69 14.58
CA ARG A 61 0.92 -4.77 14.60
C ARG A 61 2.29 -5.45 14.49
N ARG A 62 2.50 -6.58 15.18
CA ARG A 62 3.74 -7.36 15.05
C ARG A 62 3.95 -7.91 13.66
N LEU A 63 2.90 -8.46 13.05
CA LEU A 63 2.96 -9.00 11.70
C LEU A 63 3.34 -7.90 10.70
N LEU A 64 2.78 -6.71 10.87
CA LEU A 64 3.03 -5.56 10.00
C LEU A 64 4.34 -4.83 10.30
N GLY A 65 4.96 -5.08 11.45
CA GLY A 65 6.13 -4.34 11.92
C GLY A 65 5.84 -2.87 12.22
N THR A 66 4.59 -2.51 12.53
CA THR A 66 4.19 -1.15 12.89
C THR A 66 3.83 -1.04 14.37
N GLN A 67 4.13 0.09 14.99
CA GLN A 67 3.71 0.38 16.37
C GLN A 67 2.23 0.80 16.44
N GLN A 68 1.71 1.39 15.35
CA GLN A 68 0.36 1.94 15.32
C GLN A 68 -0.30 1.66 13.96
N ILE A 69 -1.57 1.26 14.02
CA ILE A 69 -2.45 1.19 12.87
C ILE A 69 -3.39 2.41 12.98
N PRO A 70 -3.52 3.25 11.94
CA PRO A 70 -4.51 4.30 11.88
C PRO A 70 -5.91 3.77 12.25
N GLY A 71 -6.58 4.46 13.18
CA GLY A 71 -7.97 4.13 13.50
C GLY A 71 -8.92 4.43 12.33
N LEU A 72 -10.12 3.85 12.36
CA LEU A 72 -11.10 3.94 11.27
C LEU A 72 -11.38 5.37 10.81
N THR A 73 -11.40 6.34 11.73
CA THR A 73 -11.64 7.76 11.41
C THR A 73 -10.48 8.39 10.66
N THR A 74 -9.24 8.03 11.02
CA THR A 74 -8.03 8.47 10.30
C THR A 74 -7.93 7.80 8.93
N ALA A 75 -8.22 6.49 8.87
CA ALA A 75 -8.23 5.74 7.62
C ALA A 75 -9.31 6.26 6.64
N GLY A 76 -10.47 6.66 7.17
CA GLY A 76 -11.56 7.25 6.38
C GLY A 76 -11.31 8.71 5.97
N ASP A 77 -10.73 9.53 6.84
CA ASP A 77 -10.31 10.89 6.49
C ASP A 77 -9.29 10.90 5.36
N PHE A 78 -8.37 9.92 5.36
CA PHE A 78 -7.41 9.73 4.30
C PHE A 78 -8.06 9.44 2.94
N LEU A 79 -9.06 8.54 2.90
CA LEU A 79 -9.77 8.22 1.65
C LEU A 79 -10.52 9.41 1.05
N ARG A 80 -11.01 10.34 1.88
CA ARG A 80 -11.68 11.57 1.39
C ARG A 80 -10.76 12.49 0.59
N ARG A 81 -9.44 12.32 0.68
CA ARG A 81 -8.44 13.12 -0.03
C ARG A 81 -7.98 12.48 -1.34
N PHE A 82 -8.45 11.27 -1.66
CA PHE A 82 -8.11 10.62 -2.91
C PHE A 82 -8.80 11.28 -4.09
N GLU A 83 -8.09 11.26 -5.20
CA GLU A 83 -8.58 11.65 -6.51
C GLU A 83 -8.17 10.54 -7.47
N VAL A 84 -8.78 10.49 -8.66
CA VAL A 84 -8.45 9.49 -9.69
C VAL A 84 -6.95 9.48 -9.99
N SER A 85 -6.31 10.66 -10.02
CA SER A 85 -4.87 10.81 -10.25
C SER A 85 -4.00 10.10 -9.21
N HIS A 86 -4.48 9.97 -7.96
CA HIS A 86 -3.79 9.27 -6.88
C HIS A 86 -3.87 7.75 -7.06
N ILE A 87 -5.01 7.25 -7.56
CA ILE A 87 -5.18 5.84 -7.91
C ILE A 87 -4.22 5.47 -9.06
N ASP A 88 -4.16 6.28 -10.12
CA ASP A 88 -3.24 6.04 -11.24
C ASP A 88 -1.76 5.99 -10.80
N ARG A 89 -1.40 6.80 -9.79
CA ARG A 89 -0.05 6.77 -9.21
C ARG A 89 0.22 5.49 -8.44
N LEU A 90 -0.77 5.01 -7.67
CA LEU A 90 -0.65 3.74 -6.95
C LEU A 90 -0.59 2.55 -7.91
N ASP A 91 -1.36 2.56 -8.99
CA ASP A 91 -1.30 1.52 -10.04
C ASP A 91 0.11 1.46 -10.65
N ARG A 92 0.69 2.61 -11.02
CA ARG A 92 2.09 2.67 -11.49
C ARG A 92 3.10 2.17 -10.45
N VAL A 93 2.88 2.44 -9.16
CA VAL A 93 3.72 1.88 -8.09
C VAL A 93 3.59 0.36 -8.08
N GLY A 94 2.36 -0.17 -8.15
CA GLY A 94 2.08 -1.60 -8.22
C GLY A 94 2.77 -2.26 -9.41
N ASP A 95 2.60 -1.73 -10.61
CA ASP A 95 3.22 -2.23 -11.84
C ASP A 95 4.74 -2.33 -11.73
N ALA A 96 5.38 -1.28 -11.24
CA ALA A 96 6.83 -1.31 -11.10
C ALA A 96 7.29 -2.23 -9.95
N ILE A 97 6.49 -2.44 -8.90
CA ILE A 97 6.78 -3.51 -7.91
C ILE A 97 6.69 -4.87 -8.60
N TRP A 98 5.63 -5.13 -9.36
CA TRP A 98 5.48 -6.37 -10.11
C TRP A 98 6.67 -6.63 -11.04
N GLN A 99 7.14 -5.62 -11.76
CA GLN A 99 8.33 -5.74 -12.60
C GLN A 99 9.58 -6.15 -11.80
N ASP A 100 9.81 -5.52 -10.65
CA ASP A 100 10.96 -5.83 -9.79
C ASP A 100 10.87 -7.26 -9.25
N VAL A 101 9.66 -7.69 -8.86
CA VAL A 101 9.37 -9.05 -8.40
C VAL A 101 9.67 -10.07 -9.49
N TRP A 102 9.19 -9.85 -10.72
CA TRP A 102 9.41 -10.77 -11.84
C TRP A 102 10.89 -10.87 -12.25
N LYS A 103 11.58 -9.72 -12.31
CA LYS A 103 13.02 -9.70 -12.57
C LYS A 103 13.80 -10.45 -11.50
N HIS A 104 13.46 -10.25 -10.22
CA HIS A 104 14.15 -10.88 -9.12
C HIS A 104 13.84 -12.39 -8.99
N SER A 105 12.59 -12.80 -9.20
CA SER A 105 12.16 -14.18 -8.98
C SER A 105 12.39 -15.09 -10.19
N TYR A 106 12.33 -14.54 -11.41
CA TYR A 106 12.33 -15.34 -12.64
C TYR A 106 13.34 -14.87 -13.68
N GLY A 107 14.03 -13.74 -13.49
CA GLY A 107 14.95 -13.19 -14.50
C GLY A 107 14.24 -12.71 -15.77
N LEU A 108 12.92 -12.56 -15.74
CA LEU A 108 12.08 -12.23 -16.89
C LEU A 108 11.48 -10.83 -16.76
N ALA A 109 11.12 -10.24 -17.89
CA ALA A 109 10.22 -9.08 -17.90
C ALA A 109 8.81 -9.52 -17.49
N ALA A 110 8.12 -8.71 -16.69
CA ALA A 110 6.76 -9.02 -16.27
C ALA A 110 5.79 -9.09 -17.48
N PRO A 111 4.84 -10.03 -17.50
CA PRO A 111 3.86 -10.13 -18.57
C PRO A 111 3.00 -8.84 -18.64
N GLY A 112 2.79 -8.31 -19.85
CA GLY A 112 2.07 -7.05 -20.10
C GLY A 112 2.94 -5.85 -20.50
N MET A 113 4.27 -5.99 -20.48
CA MET A 113 5.21 -4.89 -20.79
C MET A 113 5.29 -4.49 -22.28
N LEU A 114 4.65 -5.24 -23.18
CA LEU A 114 4.68 -4.97 -24.63
C LEU A 114 3.52 -4.10 -25.14
N SER A 115 2.45 -3.89 -24.36
CA SER A 115 1.30 -3.09 -24.81
C SER A 115 1.43 -1.59 -24.49
N SER A 116 2.18 -1.21 -23.44
CA SER A 116 2.37 0.20 -23.06
C SER A 116 3.51 0.91 -23.80
N LEU A 117 4.40 0.16 -24.49
CA LEU A 117 5.43 0.72 -25.37
C LEU A 117 4.95 0.93 -26.83
N SER A 118 3.69 0.59 -27.13
CA SER A 118 3.09 0.72 -28.46
C SER A 118 2.24 2.00 -28.65
N ASN A 119 2.34 2.98 -27.75
CA ASN A 119 1.72 4.29 -27.96
C ASN A 119 2.72 5.39 -27.61
N LYS A 120 3.61 5.66 -28.56
CA LYS A 120 4.34 6.92 -28.69
C LYS A 120 3.67 7.74 -29.79
#